data_AF-A0A960UXV8-F1
#
_entry.id   AF-A0A960UXV8-F1
#
_cell.length_a   1.000
_cell.length_b   1.000
_cell.length_c   1.000
_cell.angle_alpha   90.00
_cell.angle_beta   90.00
_cell.angle_gamma   90.00
#
_symmetry.space_group_name_H-M   'P 1'
#
loop_
_entity.id
_entity.type
_entity.pdbx_description
1 polymer ?
#
loop_
_entity_poly.entity_id
_entity_poly.type
_entity_poly.pdbx_seq_one_letter_code
_entity_poly.pdbx_strand_id
1 'polypeptide(L)'
;SIHFPGCLTGSGRTFFVAAFLSLAMAACEPSAKWVQVRSDLSYPESPVVSENRLFFVEYSAHRIASISLTGKDHRIVFQEDGCGPAAFAFLVGGQAVVSCYDANEVLLLDTRNESWKIIARIGRDRQGNALEGPNDFAANDDGGVFFTTSGKFSPDAEPGGRVYYWRPGSKPPELLRQGLRYANGIAVSERRLWVSEHFNNRLLAFPRDRADGILDGQAIVDLPARNEAPVPGLDGKSMKKYLGPDGLHLGKEPGKGSELFVAHFGAGEVLRLKLNQDGYLVQEEAISLPGELHYPTNVTFHEGSLFVTALRDAFSPPYEGELLRMELR
;
A
#
# COMPACT_ATOMS: atom_id res chain seq x y z
N SER A 1 38.03 -87.95 -4.34
CA SER A 1 39.33 -87.41 -4.80
C SER A 1 39.24 -85.90 -4.79
N ILE A 2 39.44 -85.25 -3.63
CA ILE A 2 40.73 -84.74 -3.12
C ILE A 2 41.36 -83.66 -4.05
N HIS A 3 41.43 -82.45 -3.47
CA HIS A 3 42.37 -81.32 -3.68
C HIS A 3 42.01 -80.15 -4.62
N PHE A 4 41.71 -79.01 -3.98
CA PHE A 4 42.27 -77.66 -4.25
C PHE A 4 43.79 -77.66 -4.00
N PRO A 5 44.65 -76.73 -4.52
CA PRO A 5 44.49 -75.26 -4.34
C PRO A 5 45.17 -74.32 -5.39
N GLY A 6 45.02 -73.00 -5.21
CA GLY A 6 46.18 -72.07 -5.31
C GLY A 6 46.12 -70.84 -6.23
N CYS A 7 46.06 -69.66 -5.59
CA CYS A 7 46.78 -68.38 -5.85
C CYS A 7 46.70 -67.57 -7.17
N LEU A 8 46.12 -66.36 -7.03
CA LEU A 8 46.66 -65.00 -7.30
C LEU A 8 47.70 -64.80 -8.43
N THR A 9 47.41 -63.88 -9.36
CA THR A 9 48.16 -62.62 -9.62
C THR A 9 47.51 -61.85 -10.78
N GLY A 10 47.47 -60.52 -10.66
CA GLY A 10 46.68 -59.64 -11.53
C GLY A 10 47.34 -59.17 -12.82
N SER A 11 46.53 -58.59 -13.70
CA SER A 11 46.96 -57.55 -14.64
C SER A 11 45.83 -56.54 -14.79
N GLY A 12 46.09 -55.30 -14.38
CA GLY A 12 45.13 -54.23 -14.30
C GLY A 12 44.62 -53.76 -15.66
N ARG A 13 43.32 -53.44 -15.69
CA ARG A 13 42.76 -52.39 -16.53
C ARG A 13 41.94 -51.48 -15.62
N THR A 14 42.56 -50.38 -15.21
CA THR A 14 41.94 -49.32 -14.43
C THR A 14 40.97 -48.58 -15.36
N PHE A 15 39.67 -48.85 -15.25
CA PHE A 15 38.66 -47.95 -15.78
C PHE A 15 38.53 -46.77 -14.80
N PHE A 16 39.05 -45.60 -15.18
CA PHE A 16 38.72 -44.35 -14.51
C PHE A 16 37.27 -43.99 -14.86
N VAL A 17 36.32 -44.32 -13.99
CA VAL A 17 35.00 -43.70 -14.01
C VAL A 17 35.15 -42.37 -13.27
N ALA A 18 35.30 -41.28 -14.03
CA ALA A 18 35.23 -39.94 -13.47
C ALA A 18 33.77 -39.65 -13.09
N ALA A 19 33.43 -39.87 -11.81
CA ALA A 19 32.19 -39.39 -11.24
C ALA A 19 32.26 -37.86 -11.15
N PHE A 20 31.67 -37.17 -12.11
CA PHE A 20 31.38 -35.75 -11.97
C PHE A 20 30.29 -35.59 -10.89
N LEU A 21 30.71 -35.38 -9.65
CA LEU A 21 29.84 -34.80 -8.62
C LEU A 21 29.60 -33.34 -9.03
N SER A 22 28.51 -33.08 -9.74
CA SER A 22 27.96 -31.74 -9.87
C SER A 22 27.45 -31.31 -8.49
N LEU A 23 28.28 -30.63 -7.70
CA LEU A 23 27.80 -29.82 -6.59
C LEU A 23 26.90 -28.75 -7.19
N ALA A 24 25.58 -28.97 -7.13
CA ALA A 24 24.63 -27.90 -7.27
C ALA A 24 24.84 -26.96 -6.07
N MET A 25 25.66 -25.92 -6.25
CA MET A 25 25.63 -24.79 -5.35
C MET A 25 24.25 -24.17 -5.50
N ALA A 26 23.35 -24.50 -4.59
CA ALA A 26 22.20 -23.66 -4.32
C ALA A 26 22.76 -22.29 -3.94
N ALA A 27 22.76 -21.36 -4.89
CA ALA A 27 23.01 -19.97 -4.59
C ALA A 27 21.93 -19.56 -3.59
N CYS A 28 22.32 -19.42 -2.32
CA CYS A 28 21.48 -18.79 -1.32
C CYS A 28 21.41 -17.33 -1.74
N GLU A 29 20.38 -16.98 -2.52
CA GLU A 29 20.15 -15.60 -2.89
C GLU A 29 19.99 -14.78 -1.61
N PRO A 30 20.67 -13.63 -1.47
CA PRO A 30 20.48 -12.79 -0.32
C PRO A 30 18.99 -12.43 -0.22
N SER A 31 18.37 -12.76 0.92
CA SER A 31 17.00 -12.36 1.23
C SER A 31 16.84 -10.87 0.96
N ALA A 32 15.73 -10.48 0.34
CA ALA A 32 15.38 -9.07 0.17
C ALA A 32 15.51 -8.32 1.50
N LYS A 33 16.16 -7.15 1.48
CA LYS A 33 16.38 -6.33 2.67
C LYS A 33 15.75 -4.96 2.49
N TRP A 34 15.20 -4.46 3.58
CA TRP A 34 14.76 -3.08 3.67
C TRP A 34 15.95 -2.12 3.59
N VAL A 35 15.76 -1.06 2.82
CA VAL A 35 16.63 0.12 2.73
C VAL A 35 15.82 1.31 3.23
N GLN A 36 16.35 1.98 4.25
CA GLN A 36 15.79 3.24 4.73
C GLN A 36 16.16 4.34 3.74
N VAL A 37 15.15 4.83 3.01
CA VAL A 37 15.30 5.93 2.04
C VAL A 37 15.37 7.25 2.79
N ARG A 38 14.52 7.41 3.81
CA ARG A 38 14.43 8.61 4.65
C ARG A 38 13.75 8.30 5.99
N SER A 39 14.08 9.04 7.05
CA SER A 39 13.51 8.81 8.41
C SER A 39 13.18 10.07 9.21
N ASP A 40 13.35 11.24 8.63
CA ASP A 40 13.03 12.54 9.21
C ASP A 40 11.71 13.08 8.63
N LEU A 41 10.73 12.19 8.41
CA LEU A 41 9.43 12.54 7.82
C LEU A 41 8.38 12.79 8.89
N SER A 42 7.44 13.68 8.58
CA SER A 42 6.33 14.08 9.45
C SER A 42 5.04 13.36 9.04
N TYR A 43 4.75 12.23 9.67
CA TYR A 43 3.62 11.36 9.36
C TYR A 43 3.46 11.10 7.84
N PRO A 44 4.41 10.38 7.21
CA PRO A 44 4.39 10.17 5.77
C PRO A 44 3.28 9.21 5.34
N GLU A 45 2.68 9.51 4.21
CA GLU A 45 1.55 8.78 3.63
C GLU A 45 1.62 8.77 2.09
N SER A 46 0.82 7.88 1.48
CA SER A 46 0.53 7.86 0.04
C SER A 46 1.76 8.00 -0.86
N PRO A 47 2.75 7.08 -0.81
CA PRO A 47 3.86 7.13 -1.73
C PRO A 47 3.37 6.86 -3.17
N VAL A 48 3.72 7.71 -4.13
CA VAL A 48 3.41 7.52 -5.56
C VAL A 48 4.66 7.77 -6.38
N VAL A 49 5.00 6.80 -7.23
CA VAL A 49 6.10 6.98 -8.20
C VAL A 49 5.58 7.68 -9.45
N SER A 50 6.28 8.72 -9.87
CA SER A 50 6.09 9.35 -11.18
C SER A 50 7.45 9.69 -11.77
N GLU A 51 7.68 9.22 -13.00
CA GLU A 51 8.98 9.28 -13.66
C GLU A 51 10.09 8.69 -12.78
N ASN A 52 11.13 9.46 -12.45
CA ASN A 52 12.25 9.02 -11.61
C ASN A 52 12.18 9.58 -10.17
N ARG A 53 10.97 9.90 -9.70
CA ARG A 53 10.75 10.44 -8.36
C ARG A 53 9.64 9.70 -7.64
N LEU A 54 9.84 9.53 -6.35
CA LEU A 54 8.78 9.18 -5.41
C LEU A 54 8.25 10.47 -4.79
N PHE A 55 6.95 10.65 -4.87
CA PHE A 55 6.21 11.70 -4.20
C PHE A 55 5.43 11.07 -3.03
N PHE A 56 5.23 11.82 -1.95
CA PHE A 56 4.50 11.38 -0.76
C PHE A 56 3.98 12.62 -0.03
N VAL A 57 2.94 12.44 0.79
CA VAL A 57 2.48 13.52 1.66
C VAL A 57 3.08 13.36 3.06
N GLU A 58 3.18 14.48 3.77
CA GLU A 58 3.55 14.52 5.18
C GLU A 58 2.37 15.14 5.94
N TYR A 59 1.52 14.27 6.49
CA TYR A 59 0.21 14.64 7.04
C TYR A 59 0.33 15.74 8.11
N SER A 60 1.23 15.56 9.08
CA SER A 60 1.40 16.49 10.20
C SER A 60 2.17 17.77 9.83
N ALA A 61 2.82 17.80 8.66
CA ALA A 61 3.50 18.98 8.13
C ALA A 61 2.73 19.69 7.00
N HIS A 62 1.51 19.22 6.69
CA HIS A 62 0.59 19.85 5.73
C HIS A 62 1.17 20.05 4.31
N ARG A 63 2.02 19.12 3.87
CA ARG A 63 2.80 19.28 2.62
C ARG A 63 2.91 18.01 1.79
N ILE A 64 3.26 18.20 0.53
CA ILE A 64 3.69 17.15 -0.39
C ILE A 64 5.19 17.32 -0.62
N ALA A 65 5.91 16.22 -0.50
CA ALA A 65 7.33 16.16 -0.78
C ALA A 65 7.62 15.19 -1.93
N SER A 66 8.80 15.31 -2.51
CA SER A 66 9.31 14.37 -3.49
C SER A 66 10.79 14.09 -3.26
N ILE A 67 11.23 12.91 -3.64
CA ILE A 67 12.63 12.46 -3.58
C ILE A 67 12.92 11.62 -4.82
N SER A 68 14.14 11.66 -5.34
CA SER A 68 14.52 10.74 -6.42
C SER A 68 14.42 9.27 -5.95
N LEU A 69 14.20 8.33 -6.87
CA LEU A 69 14.16 6.90 -6.54
C LEU A 69 15.48 6.36 -5.94
N THR A 70 16.57 7.12 -6.08
CA THR A 70 17.88 6.85 -5.43
C THR A 70 17.96 7.33 -3.98
N GLY A 71 16.91 7.96 -3.46
CA GLY A 71 16.88 8.55 -2.11
C GLY A 71 17.61 9.90 -1.99
N LYS A 72 17.93 10.55 -3.11
CA LYS A 72 18.57 11.87 -3.15
C LYS A 72 17.58 12.97 -3.53
N ASP A 73 17.97 14.22 -3.32
CA ASP A 73 17.27 15.41 -3.85
C ASP A 73 15.82 15.51 -3.35
N HIS A 74 15.66 15.53 -2.03
CA HIS A 74 14.37 15.72 -1.37
C HIS A 74 13.90 17.18 -1.48
N ARG A 75 12.64 17.40 -1.85
CA ARG A 75 12.06 18.72 -2.09
C ARG A 75 10.61 18.76 -1.62
N ILE A 76 10.21 19.86 -0.98
CA ILE A 76 8.80 20.19 -0.78
C ILE A 76 8.28 20.79 -2.08
N VAL A 77 7.17 20.27 -2.59
CA VAL A 77 6.59 20.70 -3.87
C VAL A 77 5.27 21.44 -3.69
N PHE A 78 4.58 21.21 -2.58
CA PHE A 78 3.31 21.85 -2.25
C PHE A 78 3.13 21.89 -0.74
N GLN A 79 2.48 22.93 -0.21
CA GLN A 79 2.08 23.05 1.19
C GLN A 79 0.78 23.84 1.28
N GLU A 80 -0.14 23.38 2.13
CA GLU A 80 -1.42 24.03 2.40
C GLU A 80 -1.78 23.83 3.87
N ASP A 81 -1.57 24.86 4.68
CA ASP A 81 -1.77 24.77 6.13
C ASP A 81 -3.23 24.39 6.48
N GLY A 82 -3.39 23.49 7.45
CA GLY A 82 -4.69 22.97 7.86
C GLY A 82 -5.30 21.92 6.92
N CYS A 83 -4.61 21.56 5.82
CA CYS A 83 -5.05 20.49 4.94
C CYS A 83 -5.07 19.12 5.66
N GLY A 84 -3.98 18.79 6.36
CA GLY A 84 -3.75 17.42 6.84
C GLY A 84 -3.79 16.42 5.68
N PRO A 85 -2.85 16.49 4.72
CA PRO A 85 -2.92 15.68 3.52
C PRO A 85 -2.75 14.20 3.87
N ALA A 86 -3.73 13.37 3.54
CA ALA A 86 -3.69 11.92 3.78
C ALA A 86 -3.26 11.14 2.53
N ALA A 87 -3.56 11.66 1.35
CA ALA A 87 -3.10 11.09 0.10
C ALA A 87 -2.99 12.14 -1.02
N PHE A 88 -2.29 11.75 -2.08
CA PHE A 88 -2.32 12.46 -3.35
C PHE A 88 -2.22 11.48 -4.52
N ALA A 89 -2.75 11.88 -5.68
CA ALA A 89 -2.59 11.11 -6.90
C ALA A 89 -2.45 12.02 -8.12
N PHE A 90 -1.57 11.66 -9.05
CA PHE A 90 -1.53 12.32 -10.36
C PHE A 90 -2.73 11.92 -11.21
N LEU A 91 -3.28 12.89 -11.94
CA LEU A 91 -4.32 12.71 -12.94
C LEU A 91 -3.79 13.05 -14.34
N VAL A 92 -4.55 12.66 -15.36
CA VAL A 92 -4.24 13.00 -16.75
C VAL A 92 -4.18 14.51 -16.98
N GLY A 93 -3.35 14.95 -17.93
CA GLY A 93 -3.31 16.36 -18.36
C GLY A 93 -2.52 17.31 -17.44
N GLY A 94 -1.66 16.78 -16.57
CA GLY A 94 -0.83 17.59 -15.67
C GLY A 94 -1.65 18.16 -14.51
N GLN A 95 -2.47 17.31 -13.92
CA GLN A 95 -3.24 17.63 -12.72
C GLN A 95 -2.89 16.63 -11.61
N ALA A 96 -3.20 16.99 -10.37
CA ALA A 96 -3.13 16.08 -9.23
C ALA A 96 -4.29 16.36 -8.28
N VAL A 97 -4.66 15.35 -7.49
CA VAL A 97 -5.60 15.51 -6.38
C VAL A 97 -4.90 15.30 -5.06
N VAL A 98 -5.38 15.98 -4.02
CA VAL A 98 -4.89 15.87 -2.64
C VAL A 98 -6.09 15.75 -1.72
N SER A 99 -6.07 14.80 -0.80
CA SER A 99 -7.10 14.62 0.21
C SER A 99 -6.68 15.39 1.43
N CYS A 100 -7.36 16.49 1.72
CA CYS A 100 -7.17 17.24 2.95
C CYS A 100 -8.12 16.67 4.00
N TYR A 101 -7.61 15.70 4.76
CA TYR A 101 -8.38 14.95 5.75
C TYR A 101 -8.99 15.89 6.81
N ASP A 102 -8.19 16.82 7.34
CA ASP A 102 -8.60 17.73 8.42
C ASP A 102 -9.57 18.80 7.92
N ALA A 103 -9.36 19.29 6.69
CA ALA A 103 -10.20 20.30 6.07
C ALA A 103 -11.50 19.75 5.46
N ASN A 104 -11.69 18.41 5.42
CA ASN A 104 -12.83 17.75 4.80
C ASN A 104 -13.04 18.14 3.33
N GLU A 105 -11.94 18.23 2.57
CA GLU A 105 -11.97 18.58 1.15
C GLU A 105 -10.94 17.82 0.32
N VAL A 106 -11.25 17.68 -0.96
CA VAL A 106 -10.30 17.24 -2.00
C VAL A 106 -9.86 18.49 -2.77
N LEU A 107 -8.55 18.70 -2.85
CA LEU A 107 -7.96 19.73 -3.70
C LEU A 107 -7.71 19.16 -5.09
N LEU A 108 -7.93 19.99 -6.11
CA LEU A 108 -7.41 19.76 -7.46
C LEU A 108 -6.27 20.74 -7.71
N LEU A 109 -5.11 20.22 -8.09
CA LEU A 109 -3.92 20.98 -8.40
C LEU A 109 -3.62 20.96 -9.90
N ASP A 110 -3.09 22.07 -10.41
CA ASP A 110 -2.39 22.14 -11.71
C ASP A 110 -0.89 21.90 -11.48
N THR A 111 -0.36 20.82 -12.03
CA THR A 111 1.05 20.43 -11.87
C THR A 111 1.89 20.74 -13.11
N ARG A 112 1.29 21.32 -14.17
CA ARG A 112 2.03 21.71 -15.38
C ARG A 112 3.08 22.76 -15.05
N ASN A 113 4.24 22.62 -15.67
CA ASN A 113 5.39 23.51 -15.45
C ASN A 113 5.75 23.64 -13.96
N GLU A 114 5.57 22.57 -13.18
CA GLU A 114 5.85 22.52 -11.74
C GLU A 114 5.11 23.62 -10.93
N SER A 115 3.91 24.03 -11.34
CA SER A 115 3.22 25.16 -10.70
C SER A 115 2.56 24.83 -9.37
N TRP A 116 2.10 23.58 -9.19
CA TRP A 116 1.40 23.07 -8.00
C TRP A 116 0.27 23.97 -7.48
N LYS A 117 -0.46 24.63 -8.39
CA LYS A 117 -1.49 25.61 -8.02
C LYS A 117 -2.83 24.93 -7.73
N ILE A 118 -3.48 25.33 -6.64
CA ILE A 118 -4.87 24.94 -6.35
C ILE A 118 -5.78 25.57 -7.41
N ILE A 119 -6.55 24.74 -8.10
CA ILE A 119 -7.52 25.16 -9.12
C ILE A 119 -8.97 24.81 -8.75
N ALA A 120 -9.19 23.91 -7.80
CA ALA A 120 -10.50 23.69 -7.20
C ALA A 120 -10.39 23.11 -5.78
N ARG A 121 -11.42 23.36 -4.97
CA ARG A 121 -11.65 22.74 -3.66
C ARG A 121 -13.01 22.08 -3.66
N ILE A 122 -13.06 20.82 -3.29
CA ILE A 122 -14.26 19.99 -3.34
C ILE A 122 -14.52 19.48 -1.93
N GLY A 123 -15.49 20.10 -1.22
CA GLY A 123 -15.87 19.68 0.14
C GLY A 123 -17.21 18.96 0.23
N ARG A 124 -17.92 18.78 -0.90
CA ARG A 124 -19.25 18.16 -0.92
C ARG A 124 -19.43 17.20 -2.08
N ASP A 125 -20.23 16.17 -1.85
CA ASP A 125 -20.68 15.24 -2.88
C ASP A 125 -21.84 15.80 -3.72
N ARG A 126 -22.28 15.02 -4.71
CA ARG A 126 -23.38 15.37 -5.61
C ARG A 126 -24.72 15.61 -4.91
N GLN A 127 -24.93 15.07 -3.72
CA GLN A 127 -26.14 15.25 -2.91
C GLN A 127 -26.00 16.40 -1.90
N GLY A 128 -24.82 17.02 -1.81
CA GLY A 128 -24.53 18.13 -0.90
C GLY A 128 -24.00 17.67 0.48
N ASN A 129 -23.74 16.39 0.68
CA ASN A 129 -23.15 15.90 1.93
C ASN A 129 -21.67 16.27 2.00
N ALA A 130 -21.14 16.46 3.21
CA ALA A 130 -19.71 16.74 3.41
C ALA A 130 -18.86 15.50 3.08
N LEU A 131 -17.66 15.73 2.54
CA LEU A 131 -16.65 14.68 2.35
C LEU A 131 -15.86 14.53 3.66
N GLU A 132 -16.37 13.73 4.59
CA GLU A 132 -15.82 13.61 5.95
C GLU A 132 -14.52 12.78 6.01
N GLY A 133 -13.39 13.45 6.21
CA GLY A 133 -12.06 12.84 6.23
C GLY A 133 -11.69 12.13 4.92
N PRO A 134 -11.57 12.85 3.77
CA PRO A 134 -11.04 12.27 2.54
C PRO A 134 -9.67 11.64 2.84
N ASN A 135 -9.46 10.41 2.40
CA ASN A 135 -8.30 9.63 2.81
C ASN A 135 -7.46 9.19 1.62
N ASP A 136 -7.70 8.04 1.00
CA ASP A 136 -6.83 7.52 -0.06
C ASP A 136 -7.43 7.63 -1.48
N PHE A 137 -6.56 7.55 -2.51
CA PHE A 137 -6.90 7.68 -3.93
C PHE A 137 -6.47 6.50 -4.79
N ALA A 138 -7.28 6.19 -5.80
CA ALA A 138 -6.90 5.35 -6.92
C ALA A 138 -7.27 6.05 -8.23
N ALA A 139 -6.26 6.59 -8.93
CA ALA A 139 -6.44 7.16 -10.25
C ALA A 139 -6.93 6.11 -11.25
N ASN A 140 -7.85 6.49 -12.13
CA ASN A 140 -8.41 5.62 -13.15
C ASN A 140 -7.99 6.08 -14.55
N ASP A 141 -7.85 5.13 -15.47
CA ASP A 141 -7.33 5.38 -16.83
C ASP A 141 -8.22 6.35 -17.65
N ASP A 142 -9.46 6.54 -17.23
CA ASP A 142 -10.41 7.46 -17.86
C ASP A 142 -10.31 8.92 -17.38
N GLY A 143 -9.23 9.23 -16.64
CA GLY A 143 -8.93 10.56 -16.09
C GLY A 143 -9.69 10.93 -14.82
N GLY A 144 -10.51 10.03 -14.29
CA GLY A 144 -11.12 10.19 -12.97
C GLY A 144 -10.29 9.56 -11.85
N VAL A 145 -10.84 9.62 -10.65
CA VAL A 145 -10.24 9.09 -9.43
C VAL A 145 -11.32 8.47 -8.55
N PHE A 146 -11.03 7.27 -8.05
CA PHE A 146 -11.76 6.70 -6.93
C PHE A 146 -11.12 7.16 -5.63
N PHE A 147 -11.91 7.45 -4.62
CA PHE A 147 -11.35 7.87 -3.33
C PHE A 147 -12.23 7.45 -2.17
N THR A 148 -11.60 7.36 -1.00
CA THR A 148 -12.29 7.07 0.26
C THR A 148 -12.48 8.33 1.08
N THR A 149 -13.52 8.31 1.91
CA THR A 149 -13.64 9.20 3.07
C THR A 149 -13.78 8.31 4.30
N SER A 150 -13.00 8.54 5.35
CA SER A 150 -12.90 7.61 6.47
C SER A 150 -13.96 7.82 7.55
N GLY A 151 -14.45 9.05 7.70
CA GLY A 151 -15.16 9.47 8.90
C GLY A 151 -14.21 9.57 10.09
N LYS A 152 -14.64 9.14 11.28
CA LYS A 152 -13.86 9.29 12.53
C LYS A 152 -12.94 8.10 12.77
N PHE A 153 -11.67 8.36 13.06
CA PHE A 153 -10.72 7.33 13.53
C PHE A 153 -11.02 6.94 14.98
N SER A 154 -11.89 5.97 15.17
CA SER A 154 -12.18 5.38 16.47
C SER A 154 -12.81 3.99 16.33
N PRO A 155 -12.37 2.99 17.11
CA PRO A 155 -12.95 1.65 17.09
C PRO A 155 -14.39 1.61 17.60
N ASP A 156 -14.87 2.68 18.23
CA ASP A 156 -16.23 2.80 18.78
C ASP A 156 -17.10 3.76 17.93
N ALA A 157 -16.57 4.31 16.83
CA ALA A 157 -17.35 5.17 15.94
C ALA A 157 -18.36 4.36 15.10
N GLU A 158 -19.47 5.01 14.77
CA GLU A 158 -20.42 4.53 13.76
C GLU A 158 -19.73 4.39 12.39
N PRO A 159 -20.17 3.46 11.52
CA PRO A 159 -19.60 3.27 10.18
C PRO A 159 -19.83 4.46 9.23
N GLY A 160 -19.00 5.49 9.34
CA GLY A 160 -19.06 6.73 8.53
C GLY A 160 -18.27 6.68 7.22
N GLY A 161 -17.51 5.61 6.97
CA GLY A 161 -16.64 5.47 5.82
C GLY A 161 -17.42 5.32 4.51
N ARG A 162 -16.92 5.97 3.45
CA ARG A 162 -17.55 6.02 2.12
C ARG A 162 -16.50 5.87 1.01
N VAL A 163 -16.99 5.51 -0.17
CA VAL A 163 -16.21 5.43 -1.42
C VAL A 163 -16.91 6.28 -2.46
N TYR A 164 -16.12 7.07 -3.16
CA TYR A 164 -16.59 7.98 -4.20
C TYR A 164 -15.84 7.74 -5.51
N TYR A 165 -16.43 8.20 -6.60
CA TYR A 165 -15.72 8.45 -7.85
C TYR A 165 -15.94 9.90 -8.28
N TRP A 166 -14.87 10.53 -8.79
CA TRP A 166 -14.91 11.88 -9.29
C TRP A 166 -14.00 12.05 -10.50
N ARG A 167 -14.43 12.90 -11.43
CA ARG A 167 -13.61 13.33 -12.56
C ARG A 167 -13.54 14.86 -12.59
N PRO A 168 -12.36 15.48 -12.72
CA PRO A 168 -12.25 16.92 -12.93
C PRO A 168 -13.13 17.41 -14.07
N GLY A 169 -13.78 18.55 -13.89
CA GLY A 169 -14.71 19.12 -14.87
C GLY A 169 -16.09 18.44 -14.96
N SER A 170 -16.33 17.38 -14.19
CA SER A 170 -17.65 16.75 -14.05
C SER A 170 -18.44 17.30 -12.86
N LYS A 171 -19.59 16.69 -12.57
CA LYS A 171 -20.37 17.01 -11.36
C LYS A 171 -19.54 16.70 -10.09
N PRO A 172 -19.93 17.23 -8.92
CA PRO A 172 -19.30 16.84 -7.66
C PRO A 172 -19.28 15.32 -7.47
N PRO A 173 -18.39 14.79 -6.60
CA PRO A 173 -18.18 13.36 -6.42
C PRO A 173 -19.47 12.54 -6.28
N GLU A 174 -19.50 11.41 -6.97
CA GLU A 174 -20.59 10.44 -6.92
C GLU A 174 -20.30 9.40 -5.84
N LEU A 175 -21.25 9.23 -4.92
CA LEU A 175 -21.17 8.22 -3.86
C LEU A 175 -21.37 6.84 -4.45
N LEU A 176 -20.40 5.95 -4.23
CA LEU A 176 -20.42 4.57 -4.68
C LEU A 176 -20.70 3.56 -3.57
N ARG A 177 -20.21 3.83 -2.36
CA ARG A 177 -20.39 2.95 -1.19
C ARG A 177 -20.41 3.77 0.08
N GLN A 178 -21.17 3.33 1.07
CA GLN A 178 -21.19 3.91 2.42
C GLN A 178 -21.31 2.81 3.47
N GLY A 179 -21.21 3.20 4.75
CA GLY A 179 -21.37 2.29 5.87
C GLY A 179 -20.11 1.47 6.17
N LEU A 180 -18.93 1.97 5.78
CA LEU A 180 -17.66 1.32 6.04
C LEU A 180 -17.08 1.81 7.38
N ARG A 181 -16.43 0.92 8.12
CA ARG A 181 -15.71 1.26 9.35
C ARG A 181 -14.30 1.74 9.03
N TYR A 182 -14.17 3.05 8.81
CA TYR A 182 -12.92 3.72 8.46
C TYR A 182 -12.34 3.19 7.14
N ALA A 183 -12.97 3.61 6.04
CA ALA A 183 -12.52 3.30 4.69
C ALA A 183 -11.21 4.05 4.40
N ASN A 184 -10.15 3.31 4.05
CA ASN A 184 -8.82 3.89 3.94
C ASN A 184 -8.24 3.63 2.54
N GLY A 185 -7.19 2.83 2.42
CA GLY A 185 -6.58 2.43 1.15
C GLY A 185 -7.54 1.93 0.07
N ILE A 186 -7.24 2.30 -1.17
CA ILE A 186 -8.06 1.98 -2.34
C ILE A 186 -7.18 1.70 -3.56
N ALA A 187 -7.54 0.70 -4.36
CA ALA A 187 -6.87 0.39 -5.62
C ALA A 187 -7.87 -0.03 -6.68
N VAL A 188 -7.56 0.28 -7.94
CA VAL A 188 -8.42 -0.02 -9.08
C VAL A 188 -7.67 -0.79 -10.16
N SER A 189 -8.33 -1.79 -10.73
CA SER A 189 -7.96 -2.48 -11.97
C SER A 189 -9.10 -2.36 -12.97
N GLU A 190 -8.96 -2.87 -14.20
CA GLU A 190 -10.06 -2.89 -15.18
C GLU A 190 -11.32 -3.61 -14.68
N ARG A 191 -11.18 -4.61 -13.81
CA ARG A 191 -12.31 -5.47 -13.38
C ARG A 191 -12.81 -5.17 -11.98
N ARG A 192 -11.95 -4.65 -11.10
CA ARG A 192 -12.22 -4.57 -9.66
C ARG A 192 -11.70 -3.29 -9.03
N LEU A 193 -12.41 -2.87 -8.00
CA LEU A 193 -11.99 -1.88 -7.01
C LEU A 193 -11.79 -2.59 -5.68
N TRP A 194 -10.65 -2.39 -5.03
CA TRP A 194 -10.36 -2.87 -3.68
C TRP A 194 -10.36 -1.70 -2.71
N VAL A 195 -10.91 -1.91 -1.53
CA VAL A 195 -10.98 -0.91 -0.45
C VAL A 195 -10.65 -1.59 0.87
N SER A 196 -9.76 -0.98 1.66
CA SER A 196 -9.53 -1.42 3.04
C SER A 196 -10.60 -0.87 3.98
N GLU A 197 -11.07 -1.73 4.88
CA GLU A 197 -11.94 -1.34 5.98
C GLU A 197 -11.21 -1.60 7.30
N HIS A 198 -10.58 -0.55 7.81
CA HIS A 198 -9.55 -0.63 8.83
C HIS A 198 -10.05 -1.32 10.11
N PHE A 199 -11.13 -0.82 10.72
CA PHE A 199 -11.60 -1.35 12.02
C PHE A 199 -12.31 -2.71 11.94
N ASN A 200 -12.55 -3.23 10.73
CA ASN A 200 -13.00 -4.62 10.53
C ASN A 200 -11.86 -5.55 10.11
N ASN A 201 -10.62 -5.04 10.04
CA ASN A 201 -9.43 -5.76 9.62
C ASN A 201 -9.62 -6.59 8.34
N ARG A 202 -10.20 -5.98 7.30
CA ARG A 202 -10.53 -6.69 6.07
C ARG A 202 -10.41 -5.83 4.83
N LEU A 203 -10.31 -6.50 3.68
CA LEU A 203 -10.40 -5.88 2.36
C LEU A 203 -11.74 -6.23 1.71
N LEU A 204 -12.33 -5.24 1.06
CA LEU A 204 -13.53 -5.39 0.24
C LEU A 204 -13.13 -5.29 -1.23
N ALA A 205 -13.63 -6.20 -2.06
CA ALA A 205 -13.49 -6.11 -3.51
C ALA A 205 -14.86 -5.97 -4.19
N PHE A 206 -14.95 -4.98 -5.08
CA PHE A 206 -16.14 -4.63 -5.83
C PHE A 206 -15.90 -4.85 -7.33
N PRO A 207 -16.77 -5.60 -8.04
CA PRO A 207 -16.77 -5.62 -9.50
C PRO A 207 -17.01 -4.22 -10.09
N ARG A 208 -16.39 -3.92 -11.24
CA ARG A 208 -16.55 -2.64 -11.95
C ARG A 208 -17.65 -2.62 -13.01
N ASP A 209 -18.27 -3.76 -13.29
CA ASP A 209 -19.17 -3.99 -14.43
C ASP A 209 -20.61 -3.49 -14.22
N ARG A 210 -20.86 -2.59 -13.26
CA ARG A 210 -22.21 -2.15 -12.90
C ARG A 210 -22.52 -0.73 -13.36
N ALA A 211 -23.65 -0.59 -14.04
CA ALA A 211 -24.15 0.66 -14.62
C ALA A 211 -24.86 1.58 -13.61
N ASP A 212 -25.09 1.09 -12.39
CA ASP A 212 -26.03 1.61 -11.39
C ASP A 212 -25.38 2.31 -10.18
N GLY A 213 -24.09 2.66 -10.28
CA GLY A 213 -23.45 3.65 -9.41
C GLY A 213 -23.21 3.25 -7.94
N ILE A 214 -23.87 2.20 -7.41
CA ILE A 214 -23.61 1.68 -6.06
C ILE A 214 -22.86 0.35 -6.15
N LEU A 215 -21.74 0.28 -5.46
CA LEU A 215 -20.92 -0.93 -5.38
C LEU A 215 -21.48 -1.89 -4.33
N ASP A 216 -22.10 -2.97 -4.79
CA ASP A 216 -22.39 -4.16 -3.97
C ASP A 216 -21.23 -5.16 -4.13
N GLY A 217 -20.40 -5.28 -3.09
CA GLY A 217 -19.16 -6.07 -3.10
C GLY A 217 -19.29 -7.38 -2.34
N GLN A 218 -18.69 -8.44 -2.87
CA GLN A 218 -18.89 -9.82 -2.44
C GLN A 218 -17.60 -10.66 -2.34
N ALA A 219 -16.42 -10.05 -2.20
CA ALA A 219 -15.25 -10.76 -1.71
C ALA A 219 -14.62 -9.98 -0.56
N ILE A 220 -14.66 -10.61 0.61
CA ILE A 220 -14.04 -10.15 1.84
C ILE A 220 -12.76 -10.97 2.01
N VAL A 221 -11.62 -10.31 2.11
CA VAL A 221 -10.41 -10.93 2.65
C VAL A 221 -10.29 -10.45 4.08
N ASP A 222 -10.68 -11.29 5.03
CA ASP A 222 -10.37 -11.04 6.44
C ASP A 222 -8.86 -11.22 6.62
N LEU A 223 -8.21 -10.19 7.16
CA LEU A 223 -6.77 -10.20 7.39
C LEU A 223 -6.46 -10.85 8.74
N PRO A 224 -5.27 -11.43 8.91
CA PRO A 224 -4.89 -12.05 10.17
C PRO A 224 -4.97 -11.05 11.31
N ALA A 225 -5.59 -11.43 12.41
CA ALA A 225 -5.44 -10.68 13.65
C ALA A 225 -3.99 -10.86 14.13
N ARG A 226 -3.21 -9.77 14.14
CA ARG A 226 -1.85 -9.73 14.71
C ARG A 226 -1.87 -8.95 16.02
N ASN A 227 -0.78 -9.04 16.79
CA ASN A 227 -0.46 -8.23 17.98
C ASN A 227 -1.45 -8.23 19.17
N GLU A 228 -1.04 -8.87 20.26
CA GLU A 228 -1.63 -8.69 21.60
C GLU A 228 -0.80 -7.76 22.50
N ALA A 229 0.38 -7.32 22.04
CA ALA A 229 1.29 -6.50 22.83
C ALA A 229 0.72 -5.10 23.11
N PRO A 230 1.02 -4.51 24.28
CA PRO A 230 0.75 -3.11 24.56
C PRO A 230 1.48 -2.19 23.58
N VAL A 231 0.89 -1.04 23.34
CA VAL A 231 1.26 -0.15 22.25
C VAL A 231 1.95 1.10 22.80
N PRO A 232 3.10 1.53 22.24
CA PRO A 232 3.64 2.85 22.50
C PRO A 232 2.60 3.94 22.19
N GLY A 233 2.37 4.88 23.13
CA GLY A 233 1.46 6.01 22.93
C GLY A 233 -0.02 5.77 23.27
N LEU A 234 -0.44 4.55 23.64
CA LEU A 234 -1.84 4.25 24.00
C LEU A 234 -2.06 3.84 25.48
N ASP A 235 -1.31 4.38 26.44
CA ASP A 235 -1.51 4.14 27.90
C ASP A 235 -1.75 2.66 28.28
N GLY A 236 -1.08 1.72 27.62
CA GLY A 236 -1.24 0.28 27.87
C GLY A 236 -2.50 -0.37 27.28
N LYS A 237 -3.25 0.33 26.41
CA LYS A 237 -4.33 -0.28 25.61
C LYS A 237 -3.75 -1.25 24.59
N SER A 238 -4.56 -2.23 24.18
CA SER A 238 -4.19 -3.24 23.19
C SER A 238 -4.27 -2.68 21.77
N MET A 239 -3.24 -2.95 20.96
CA MET A 239 -3.20 -2.61 19.52
C MET A 239 -4.32 -3.28 18.74
N LYS A 240 -4.83 -4.41 19.25
CA LYS A 240 -5.86 -5.23 18.59
C LYS A 240 -7.09 -4.45 18.12
N LYS A 241 -7.45 -3.36 18.81
CA LYS A 241 -8.61 -2.51 18.42
C LYS A 241 -8.28 -1.46 17.36
N TYR A 242 -7.01 -1.11 17.19
CA TYR A 242 -6.52 -0.08 16.26
C TYR A 242 -5.69 -0.69 15.13
N LEU A 243 -5.65 -2.01 15.05
CA LEU A 243 -5.02 -2.74 13.96
C LEU A 243 -6.00 -2.84 12.81
N GLY A 244 -5.50 -2.61 11.61
CA GLY A 244 -6.29 -2.71 10.40
C GLY A 244 -5.47 -2.45 9.15
N PRO A 245 -5.98 -2.82 7.97
CA PRO A 245 -5.38 -2.40 6.72
C PRO A 245 -5.51 -0.89 6.55
N ASP A 246 -4.48 -0.31 5.95
CA ASP A 246 -4.36 1.11 5.66
C ASP A 246 -4.29 1.30 4.14
N GLY A 247 -3.28 1.99 3.61
CA GLY A 247 -3.00 2.10 2.18
C GLY A 247 -2.69 0.77 1.49
N LEU A 248 -3.06 0.66 0.21
CA LEU A 248 -2.85 -0.54 -0.59
C LEU A 248 -2.54 -0.24 -2.06
N HIS A 249 -1.79 -1.12 -2.72
CA HIS A 249 -1.34 -0.92 -4.10
C HIS A 249 -1.25 -2.24 -4.87
N LEU A 250 -1.50 -2.19 -6.18
CA LEU A 250 -1.35 -3.36 -7.06
C LEU A 250 0.11 -3.60 -7.44
N GLY A 251 0.55 -4.86 -7.45
CA GLY A 251 1.92 -5.24 -7.84
C GLY A 251 2.19 -5.40 -9.35
N LYS A 252 1.15 -5.50 -10.17
CA LYS A 252 1.10 -5.75 -11.64
C LYS A 252 2.19 -6.67 -12.27
N GLU A 253 1.72 -7.77 -12.87
CA GLU A 253 1.73 -7.91 -14.34
C GLU A 253 0.27 -8.11 -14.83
N PRO A 254 -0.21 -7.38 -15.86
CA PRO A 254 -1.53 -7.62 -16.45
C PRO A 254 -1.69 -9.06 -16.97
N GLY A 255 -2.81 -9.71 -16.64
CA GLY A 255 -3.19 -11.03 -17.20
C GLY A 255 -2.75 -12.26 -16.39
N LYS A 256 -2.01 -12.11 -15.28
CA LYS A 256 -1.55 -13.22 -14.42
C LYS A 256 -1.93 -13.01 -12.94
N GLY A 257 -3.23 -12.97 -12.64
CA GLY A 257 -3.69 -12.72 -11.27
C GLY A 257 -3.34 -11.32 -10.76
N SER A 258 -3.96 -10.90 -9.66
CA SER A 258 -3.68 -9.59 -9.07
C SER A 258 -2.85 -9.81 -7.81
N GLU A 259 -1.63 -9.28 -7.77
CA GLU A 259 -0.93 -9.09 -6.50
C GLU A 259 -1.36 -7.76 -5.89
N LEU A 260 -1.66 -7.78 -4.59
CA LEU A 260 -1.99 -6.60 -3.79
C LEU A 260 -1.01 -6.50 -2.63
N PHE A 261 -0.41 -5.34 -2.46
CA PHE A 261 0.36 -4.98 -1.29
C PHE A 261 -0.52 -4.13 -0.37
N VAL A 262 -0.51 -4.43 0.92
CA VAL A 262 -1.38 -3.78 1.91
C VAL A 262 -0.55 -3.41 3.13
N ALA A 263 -0.49 -2.11 3.46
CA ALA A 263 0.02 -1.66 4.74
C ALA A 263 -0.90 -2.17 5.85
N HIS A 264 -0.38 -2.98 6.76
CA HIS A 264 -1.14 -3.51 7.89
C HIS A 264 -0.80 -2.70 9.14
N PHE A 265 -1.47 -1.57 9.28
CA PHE A 265 -1.24 -0.60 10.35
C PHE A 265 -1.43 -1.27 11.71
N GLY A 266 -0.47 -1.04 12.61
CA GLY A 266 -0.44 -1.65 13.92
C GLY A 266 0.08 -3.08 13.96
N ALA A 267 0.24 -3.75 12.81
CA ALA A 267 0.83 -5.08 12.72
C ALA A 267 2.35 -5.04 12.45
N GLY A 268 2.87 -3.92 11.95
CA GLY A 268 4.29 -3.80 11.59
C GLY A 268 4.70 -4.64 10.36
N GLU A 269 3.75 -4.87 9.45
CA GLU A 269 3.97 -5.68 8.23
C GLU A 269 3.28 -5.07 7.01
N VAL A 270 3.84 -5.34 5.83
CA VAL A 270 3.09 -5.26 4.57
C VAL A 270 2.63 -6.66 4.20
N LEU A 271 1.35 -6.83 3.93
CA LEU A 271 0.82 -8.07 3.39
C LEU A 271 0.93 -8.06 1.87
N ARG A 272 1.57 -9.08 1.30
CA ARG A 272 1.54 -9.41 -0.13
C ARG A 272 0.50 -10.48 -0.36
N LEU A 273 -0.60 -10.11 -1.00
CA LEU A 273 -1.74 -10.96 -1.27
C LEU A 273 -1.77 -11.34 -2.75
N LYS A 274 -1.76 -12.64 -3.05
CA LYS A 274 -2.04 -13.13 -4.40
C LYS A 274 -3.52 -13.44 -4.51
N LEU A 275 -4.17 -12.82 -5.48
CA LEU A 275 -5.58 -13.02 -5.76
C LEU A 275 -5.76 -13.80 -7.06
N ASN A 276 -6.77 -14.68 -7.11
CA ASN A 276 -7.19 -15.32 -8.36
C ASN A 276 -7.93 -14.31 -9.25
N GLN A 277 -8.33 -14.74 -10.45
CA GLN A 277 -9.04 -13.88 -11.42
C GLN A 277 -10.39 -13.36 -10.89
N ASP A 278 -10.98 -14.08 -9.95
CA ASP A 278 -12.23 -13.73 -9.27
C ASP A 278 -12.01 -12.85 -8.03
N GLY A 279 -10.77 -12.45 -7.76
CA GLY A 279 -10.40 -11.55 -6.67
C GLY A 279 -10.35 -12.21 -5.29
N TYR A 280 -10.46 -13.54 -5.20
CA TYR A 280 -10.31 -14.28 -3.95
C TYR A 280 -8.84 -14.49 -3.61
N LEU A 281 -8.54 -14.44 -2.31
CA LEU A 281 -7.20 -14.73 -1.80
C LEU A 281 -6.79 -16.17 -2.12
N VAL A 282 -5.59 -16.31 -2.68
CA VAL A 282 -4.93 -17.59 -2.98
C VAL A 282 -3.73 -17.81 -2.07
N GLN A 283 -2.95 -16.75 -1.85
CA GLN A 283 -1.76 -16.81 -1.02
C GLN A 283 -1.60 -15.48 -0.29
N GLU A 284 -1.19 -15.57 0.97
CA GLU A 284 -0.77 -14.44 1.79
C GLU A 284 0.70 -14.63 2.18
N GLU A 285 1.46 -13.55 2.10
CA GLU A 285 2.82 -13.44 2.63
C GLU A 285 2.92 -12.15 3.47
N ALA A 286 3.38 -12.28 4.71
CA ALA A 286 3.64 -11.15 5.58
C ALA A 286 5.11 -10.72 5.46
N ILE A 287 5.34 -9.45 5.13
CA ILE A 287 6.66 -8.85 5.02
C ILE A 287 6.82 -7.88 6.20
N SER A 288 7.50 -8.33 7.26
CA SER A 288 7.74 -7.50 8.45
C SER A 288 8.62 -6.31 8.14
N LEU A 289 8.25 -5.15 8.68
CA LEU A 289 9.08 -3.94 8.64
C LEU A 289 10.29 -4.09 9.58
N PRO A 290 11.40 -3.37 9.32
CA PRO A 290 12.56 -3.40 10.18
C PRO A 290 12.34 -2.55 11.45
N GLY A 291 13.04 -2.90 12.53
CA GLY A 291 13.06 -2.10 13.76
C GLY A 291 11.71 -2.04 14.48
N GLU A 292 11.42 -0.90 15.10
CA GLU A 292 10.19 -0.62 15.87
C GLU A 292 9.13 0.12 15.02
N LEU A 293 9.10 -0.11 13.71
CA LEU A 293 8.10 0.47 12.82
C LEU A 293 6.82 -0.38 12.85
N HIS A 294 5.87 0.02 13.68
CA HIS A 294 4.63 -0.73 13.92
C HIS A 294 3.47 -0.29 13.04
N TYR A 295 3.58 0.87 12.40
CA TYR A 295 2.49 1.53 11.69
C TYR A 295 2.87 1.81 10.23
N PRO A 296 2.99 0.79 9.37
CA PRO A 296 2.98 1.05 7.94
C PRO A 296 1.67 1.76 7.59
N THR A 297 1.77 2.88 6.88
CA THR A 297 0.65 3.74 6.55
C THR A 297 0.19 3.51 5.12
N ASN A 298 1.12 3.44 4.17
CA ASN A 298 0.77 3.23 2.77
C ASN A 298 1.94 2.59 1.99
N VAL A 299 1.66 2.11 0.78
CA VAL A 299 2.60 1.37 -0.05
C VAL A 299 2.47 1.75 -1.53
N THR A 300 3.56 1.65 -2.29
CA THR A 300 3.51 1.61 -3.75
C THR A 300 4.52 0.62 -4.29
N PHE A 301 4.20 0.01 -5.42
CA PHE A 301 5.07 -0.94 -6.10
C PHE A 301 5.44 -0.43 -7.48
N HIS A 302 6.74 -0.39 -7.77
CA HIS A 302 7.27 0.14 -9.02
C HIS A 302 8.57 -0.58 -9.38
N GLU A 303 8.61 -1.16 -10.59
CA GLU A 303 9.81 -1.79 -11.18
C GLU A 303 10.51 -2.81 -10.24
N GLY A 304 9.73 -3.69 -9.60
CA GLY A 304 10.28 -4.68 -8.67
C GLY A 304 10.55 -4.13 -7.26
N SER A 305 10.50 -2.81 -7.06
CA SER A 305 10.68 -2.20 -5.75
C SER A 305 9.34 -1.94 -5.06
N LEU A 306 9.21 -2.40 -3.82
CA LEU A 306 8.18 -1.99 -2.88
C LEU A 306 8.66 -0.78 -2.07
N PHE A 307 7.89 0.29 -2.07
CA PHE A 307 8.09 1.47 -1.22
C PHE A 307 7.00 1.51 -0.15
N VAL A 308 7.38 1.85 1.07
CA VAL A 308 6.48 1.85 2.23
C VAL A 308 6.70 3.11 3.05
N THR A 309 5.63 3.80 3.39
CA THR A 309 5.64 4.83 4.43
C THR A 309 5.22 4.22 5.75
N ALA A 310 5.86 4.60 6.86
CA ALA A 310 5.57 4.03 8.16
C ALA A 310 5.89 4.98 9.32
N LEU A 311 5.32 4.72 10.49
CA LEU A 311 5.57 5.47 11.72
C LEU A 311 6.16 4.57 12.81
N ARG A 312 6.88 5.23 13.73
CA ARG A 312 7.26 4.64 15.03
C ARG A 312 6.14 4.77 16.06
N ASP A 313 5.48 5.93 16.09
CA ASP A 313 4.32 6.22 16.96
C ASP A 313 3.30 7.04 16.16
N ALA A 314 2.10 6.47 16.00
CA ALA A 314 0.99 7.10 15.27
C ALA A 314 0.07 7.95 16.16
N PHE A 315 0.27 7.93 17.48
CA PHE A 315 -0.63 8.51 18.47
C PHE A 315 -0.01 9.67 19.25
N SER A 316 1.32 9.75 19.27
CA SER A 316 2.04 10.82 19.97
C SER A 316 2.86 11.68 19.00
N PRO A 317 2.79 13.02 19.10
CA PRO A 317 3.72 13.89 18.39
C PRO A 317 5.17 13.59 18.83
N PRO A 318 6.15 13.64 17.92
CA PRO A 318 6.11 14.38 16.65
C PRO A 318 5.58 13.59 15.44
N TYR A 319 5.07 12.36 15.63
CA TYR A 319 4.66 11.46 14.53
C TYR A 319 5.81 11.20 13.54
N GLU A 320 6.98 10.88 14.08
CA GLU A 320 8.16 10.59 13.28
C GLU A 320 7.93 9.35 12.40
N GLY A 321 8.19 9.52 11.12
CA GLY A 321 8.00 8.48 10.13
C GLY A 321 9.16 8.30 9.18
N GLU A 322 9.09 7.19 8.47
CA GLU A 322 10.11 6.72 7.56
C GLU A 322 9.52 6.37 6.20
N LEU A 323 10.37 6.49 5.19
CA LEU A 323 10.17 5.95 3.87
C LEU A 323 11.18 4.82 3.66
N LEU A 324 10.68 3.62 3.41
CA LEU A 324 11.45 2.41 3.19
C LEU A 324 11.32 1.95 1.74
N ARG A 325 12.33 1.23 1.27
CA ARG A 325 12.34 0.53 -0.01
C ARG A 325 12.80 -0.92 0.18
N MET A 326 12.22 -1.86 -0.54
CA MET A 326 12.71 -3.23 -0.64
C MET A 326 12.58 -3.73 -2.07
N GLU A 327 13.63 -4.36 -2.60
CA GLU A 327 13.55 -5.07 -3.87
C GLU A 327 12.84 -6.40 -3.69
N LEU A 328 11.75 -6.59 -4.42
CA LEU A 328 11.04 -7.86 -4.57
C LEU A 328 11.42 -8.47 -5.92
N ARG A 329 11.94 -9.69 -5.87
CA ARG A 329 12.26 -10.49 -7.05
C ARG A 329 11.04 -11.29 -7.51
#